data_AF-R5FZN5-F1
#
_entry.id   AF-R5FZN5-F1
#
_cell.length_a   1.000
_cell.length_b   1.000
_cell.length_c   1.000
_cell.angle_alpha   90.00
_cell.angle_beta   90.00
_cell.angle_gamma   90.00
#
_symmetry.space_group_name_H-M   'P 1'
#
loop_
_entity.id
_entity.type
_entity.pdbx_description
1 polymer ?
#
loop_
_entity_poly.entity_id
_entity_poly.type
_entity_poly.pdbx_seq_one_letter_code
_entity_poly.pdbx_strand_id
1 'polypeptide(L)'
;MKLREKWNHLINTLLPTYKSKVGAVLLLGTMAGLGCYLIYMSRVWSYLGDDPATCINCHVMDSYYATWLHSSHGRDATCNDCHVPHDNIFSKYYFKATDGLRHSYVFTMRGEPQAMKAIPASQRVIYNNCVRCHDQLNTDMVKTGLLAGNQISDDSNFACWDCHREVPHGGVATLSRTPNAITPLPKSPVPEWISKLKSKN
;
A
#
# COMPACT_ATOMS: atom_id res chain seq x y z
N MET A 1 8.56 23.70 41.92
CA MET A 1 7.37 22.84 41.74
C MET A 1 7.79 21.58 41.00
N LYS A 2 7.60 20.40 41.60
CA LYS A 2 8.05 19.12 41.04
C LYS A 2 7.18 18.75 39.81
N LEU A 3 7.74 18.04 38.83
CA LEU A 3 7.04 17.66 37.58
C LEU A 3 5.68 16.97 37.85
N ARG A 4 5.65 16.15 38.92
CA ARG A 4 4.46 15.43 39.38
C ARG A 4 3.33 16.34 39.88
N GLU A 5 3.67 17.48 40.48
CA GLU A 5 2.69 18.46 40.96
C GLU A 5 2.07 19.22 39.78
N LYS A 6 2.88 19.59 38.78
CA LYS A 6 2.40 20.18 37.52
C LYS A 6 1.42 19.24 36.80
N TRP A 7 1.75 17.94 36.75
CA TRP A 7 0.91 16.92 36.13
C TRP A 7 -0.42 16.74 36.85
N ASN A 8 -0.40 16.63 38.19
CA ASN A 8 -1.61 16.48 38.98
C ASN A 8 -2.49 17.73 38.93
N HIS A 9 -1.90 18.93 38.91
CA HIS A 9 -2.63 20.17 38.71
C HIS A 9 -3.31 20.17 37.34
N LEU A 10 -2.59 19.83 36.28
CA LEU A 10 -3.15 19.77 34.92
C LEU A 10 -4.34 18.79 34.83
N ILE A 11 -4.20 17.58 35.38
CA ILE A 11 -5.27 16.58 35.40
C ILE A 11 -6.48 17.09 36.19
N ASN A 12 -6.26 17.71 37.35
CA ASN A 12 -7.37 18.22 38.16
C ASN A 12 -8.02 19.47 37.55
N THR A 13 -7.32 20.24 36.73
CA THR A 13 -7.89 21.36 35.97
C THR A 13 -8.72 20.88 34.77
N LEU A 14 -8.23 19.89 34.02
CA LEU A 14 -8.91 19.36 32.84
C LEU A 14 -10.03 18.35 33.18
N LEU A 15 -9.85 17.57 34.24
CA LEU A 15 -10.76 16.50 34.68
C LEU A 15 -11.09 16.70 36.17
N PRO A 16 -11.89 17.72 36.51
CA PRO A 16 -12.11 18.15 37.90
C PRO A 16 -12.94 17.14 38.72
N THR A 17 -13.76 16.31 38.09
CA THR A 17 -14.67 15.39 38.80
C THR A 17 -14.19 13.93 38.69
N TYR A 18 -14.56 13.09 39.67
CA TYR A 18 -14.32 11.64 39.59
C TYR A 18 -14.96 11.04 38.33
N LYS A 19 -16.18 11.46 37.99
CA LYS A 19 -16.89 11.03 36.77
C LYS A 19 -16.14 11.39 35.50
N SER A 20 -15.55 12.60 35.41
CA SER A 20 -14.76 13.01 34.24
C SER A 20 -13.46 12.21 34.13
N LYS A 21 -12.81 11.88 35.26
CA LYS A 21 -11.63 11.00 35.28
C LYS A 21 -11.96 9.59 34.78
N VAL A 22 -13.05 9.00 35.27
CA VAL A 22 -13.54 7.68 34.80
C VAL A 22 -13.90 7.73 33.32
N GLY A 23 -14.63 8.75 32.88
CA GLY A 23 -14.98 8.94 31.48
C GLY A 23 -13.75 9.05 30.57
N ALA A 24 -12.73 9.80 30.98
CA ALA A 24 -11.47 9.92 30.24
C ALA A 24 -10.72 8.59 30.14
N VAL A 25 -10.66 7.81 31.22
CA VAL A 25 -10.03 6.49 31.21
C VAL A 25 -10.76 5.53 30.27
N LEU A 26 -12.10 5.51 30.30
CA LEU A 26 -12.90 4.66 29.40
C LEU A 26 -12.72 5.06 27.94
N LEU A 27 -12.73 6.36 27.64
CA LEU A 27 -12.55 6.88 26.29
C LEU A 27 -11.15 6.55 25.75
N LEU A 28 -10.11 6.86 26.52
CA LEU A 28 -8.72 6.57 26.12
C LEU A 28 -8.46 5.07 26.01
N GLY A 29 -9.01 4.27 26.94
CA GLY A 29 -8.92 2.81 26.89
C GLY A 29 -9.60 2.22 25.66
N THR A 30 -10.78 2.74 25.29
CA THR A 30 -11.49 2.34 24.07
C THR A 30 -10.71 2.74 22.82
N MET A 31 -10.20 3.97 22.76
CA MET A 31 -9.37 4.44 21.64
C MET A 31 -8.09 3.62 21.48
N ALA A 32 -7.42 3.32 22.60
CA ALA A 32 -6.22 2.48 22.59
C ALA A 32 -6.54 1.05 22.14
N GLY A 33 -7.62 0.45 22.65
CA GLY A 33 -8.06 -0.89 22.25
C GLY A 33 -8.41 -0.97 20.77
N LEU A 34 -9.16 0.01 20.25
CA LEU A 34 -9.46 0.12 18.82
C LEU A 34 -8.20 0.34 17.99
N GLY A 35 -7.27 1.19 18.45
CA GLY A 35 -5.99 1.41 17.78
C GLY A 35 -5.16 0.13 17.66
N CYS A 36 -5.01 -0.62 18.76
CA CYS A 36 -4.32 -1.92 18.75
C CYS A 36 -5.01 -2.92 17.82
N TYR A 37 -6.35 -2.97 17.84
CA TYR A 37 -7.13 -3.83 16.95
C TYR A 37 -6.93 -3.47 15.47
N LEU A 38 -6.94 -2.17 15.12
CA LEU A 38 -6.71 -1.71 13.76
C LEU A 38 -5.30 -2.06 13.28
N ILE A 39 -4.27 -1.87 14.11
CA ILE A 39 -2.90 -2.27 13.80
C ILE A 39 -2.82 -3.77 13.54
N TYR A 40 -3.47 -4.58 14.39
CA TYR A 40 -3.52 -6.03 14.24
C TYR A 40 -4.20 -6.47 12.95
N MET A 41 -5.40 -5.94 12.68
CA MET A 41 -6.20 -6.32 11.52
C MET A 41 -5.62 -5.83 10.19
N SER A 42 -5.03 -4.63 10.17
CA SER A 42 -4.41 -4.05 8.96
C SER A 42 -3.07 -4.68 8.60
N ARG A 43 -2.43 -5.42 9.51
CA ARG A 43 -1.10 -6.01 9.32
C ARG A 43 -0.06 -4.97 8.91
N VAL A 44 -0.09 -3.79 9.52
CA VAL A 44 0.76 -2.66 9.13
C VAL A 44 2.26 -3.02 9.03
N TRP A 45 2.73 -3.96 9.85
CA TRP A 45 4.11 -4.45 9.82
C TRP A 45 4.51 -5.13 8.51
N SER A 46 3.57 -5.76 7.79
CA SER A 46 3.85 -6.41 6.49
C SER A 46 4.28 -5.42 5.42
N TYR A 47 3.80 -4.18 5.49
CA TYR A 47 4.12 -3.10 4.55
C TYR A 47 5.56 -2.57 4.67
N LEU A 48 6.30 -2.96 5.70
CA LEU A 48 7.72 -2.63 5.82
C LEU A 48 8.57 -3.41 4.79
N GLY A 49 8.14 -4.63 4.45
CA GLY A 49 8.82 -5.50 3.48
C GLY A 49 8.36 -5.29 2.04
N ASP A 50 8.86 -6.13 1.15
CA ASP A 50 8.57 -6.11 -0.29
C ASP A 50 7.84 -7.38 -0.77
N ASP A 51 7.31 -8.19 0.16
CA ASP A 51 6.52 -9.38 -0.17
C ASP A 51 5.26 -9.01 -0.98
N PRO A 52 5.11 -9.48 -2.23
CA PRO A 52 3.94 -9.23 -3.07
C PRO A 52 2.60 -9.63 -2.43
N ALA A 53 2.59 -10.62 -1.52
CA ALA A 53 1.39 -11.01 -0.78
C ALA A 53 0.83 -9.88 0.11
N THR A 54 1.67 -8.92 0.49
CA THR A 54 1.26 -7.72 1.23
C THR A 54 0.35 -6.82 0.40
N CYS A 55 0.56 -6.76 -0.91
CA CYS A 55 -0.23 -5.91 -1.82
C CYS A 55 -1.69 -6.40 -1.93
N ILE A 56 -1.93 -7.69 -1.70
CA ILE A 56 -3.27 -8.30 -1.67
C ILE A 56 -3.84 -8.47 -0.25
N ASN A 57 -3.32 -7.70 0.72
CA ASN A 57 -4.05 -7.47 1.97
C ASN A 57 -5.44 -6.84 1.72
N CYS A 58 -5.62 -6.20 0.57
CA CYS A 58 -6.91 -5.72 0.08
C CYS A 58 -7.27 -6.46 -1.22
N HIS A 59 -8.46 -7.07 -1.26
CA HIS A 59 -8.98 -7.81 -2.43
C HIS A 59 -9.09 -6.97 -3.72
N VAL A 60 -9.17 -5.64 -3.59
CA VAL A 60 -9.18 -4.70 -4.74
C VAL A 60 -7.92 -4.84 -5.61
N MET A 61 -6.83 -5.39 -5.07
CA MET A 61 -5.59 -5.65 -5.77
C MET A 61 -5.47 -7.07 -6.35
N ASP A 62 -6.46 -7.95 -6.15
CA ASP A 62 -6.36 -9.36 -6.58
C ASP A 62 -6.13 -9.49 -8.09
N SER A 63 -6.79 -8.66 -8.90
CA SER A 63 -6.61 -8.72 -10.35
C SER A 63 -5.25 -8.22 -10.81
N TYR A 64 -4.70 -7.23 -10.12
CA TYR A 64 -3.37 -6.70 -10.38
C TYR A 64 -2.29 -7.71 -9.97
N TYR A 65 -2.45 -8.35 -8.82
CA TYR A 65 -1.57 -9.43 -8.38
C TYR A 65 -1.61 -10.63 -9.34
N ALA A 66 -2.80 -11.09 -9.71
CA ALA A 66 -2.95 -12.24 -10.58
C ALA A 66 -2.33 -12.00 -11.96
N THR A 67 -2.52 -10.82 -12.53
CA THR A 67 -1.92 -10.46 -13.83
C THR A 67 -0.40 -10.30 -13.72
N TRP A 68 0.11 -9.66 -12.67
CA TRP A 68 1.56 -9.57 -12.41
C TRP A 68 2.20 -10.96 -12.26
N LEU A 69 1.57 -11.85 -11.48
CA LEU A 69 2.06 -13.21 -11.25
C LEU A 69 2.19 -14.01 -12.56
N HIS A 70 1.28 -13.77 -13.52
CA HIS A 70 1.31 -14.41 -14.85
C HIS A 70 2.11 -13.63 -15.89
N SER A 71 2.82 -12.55 -15.50
CA SER A 71 3.66 -11.76 -16.38
C SER A 71 5.12 -12.23 -16.35
N SER A 72 5.93 -11.72 -17.27
CA SER A 72 7.39 -11.93 -17.25
C SER A 72 8.05 -11.41 -15.97
N HIS A 73 7.46 -10.40 -15.32
CA HIS A 73 8.02 -9.78 -14.12
C HIS A 73 7.63 -10.52 -12.84
N GLY A 74 6.58 -11.35 -12.84
CA GLY A 74 6.13 -12.10 -11.67
C GLY A 74 7.14 -13.13 -11.15
N ARG A 75 8.14 -13.47 -11.97
CA ARG A 75 9.21 -14.43 -11.62
C ARG A 75 10.39 -13.78 -10.91
N ASP A 76 10.76 -12.58 -11.33
CA ASP A 76 12.06 -11.97 -11.00
C ASP A 76 11.94 -10.60 -10.30
N ALA A 77 10.73 -10.02 -10.21
CA ALA A 77 10.51 -8.70 -9.63
C ALA A 77 9.23 -8.66 -8.76
N THR A 78 9.31 -7.99 -7.63
CA THR A 78 8.17 -7.73 -6.73
C THR A 78 7.37 -6.50 -7.17
N CYS A 79 6.18 -6.29 -6.58
CA CYS A 79 5.37 -5.09 -6.83
C CYS A 79 6.17 -3.80 -6.57
N ASN A 80 6.97 -3.77 -5.49
CA ASN A 80 7.73 -2.59 -5.09
C ASN A 80 8.93 -2.33 -6.01
N ASP A 81 9.40 -3.31 -6.77
CA ASP A 81 10.48 -3.11 -7.75
C ASP A 81 10.05 -2.20 -8.91
N CYS A 82 8.74 -2.13 -9.17
CA CYS A 82 8.17 -1.20 -10.14
C CYS A 82 7.49 0.01 -9.47
N HIS A 83 6.72 -0.20 -8.40
CA HIS A 83 5.84 0.84 -7.85
C HIS A 83 6.43 1.72 -6.76
N VAL A 84 7.65 1.45 -6.29
CA VAL A 84 8.30 2.20 -5.21
C VAL A 84 9.67 2.70 -5.67
N PRO A 85 10.11 3.91 -5.30
CA PRO A 85 11.42 4.41 -5.70
C PRO A 85 12.56 3.69 -4.96
N HIS A 86 13.72 3.61 -5.62
CA HIS A 86 14.93 2.93 -5.13
C HIS A 86 16.17 3.83 -5.17
N ASP A 87 15.98 5.14 -5.23
CA ASP A 87 17.03 6.15 -5.14
C ASP A 87 17.67 6.19 -3.75
N ASN A 88 16.85 6.12 -2.69
CA ASN A 88 17.32 6.00 -1.32
C ASN A 88 16.23 5.46 -0.38
N ILE A 89 16.65 5.06 0.83
CA ILE A 89 15.77 4.45 1.84
C ILE A 89 14.66 5.40 2.33
N PHE A 90 14.95 6.70 2.43
CA PHE A 90 13.98 7.69 2.89
C PHE A 90 12.87 7.87 1.84
N SER A 91 13.23 8.09 0.58
CA SER A 91 12.29 8.17 -0.55
C SER A 91 11.42 6.91 -0.64
N LYS A 92 12.01 5.72 -0.49
CA LYS A 92 11.28 4.44 -0.47
C LYS A 92 10.16 4.43 0.56
N TYR A 93 10.47 4.68 1.83
CA TYR A 93 9.47 4.60 2.90
C TYR A 93 8.50 5.78 2.91
N TYR A 94 8.96 6.98 2.52
CA TYR A 94 8.08 8.13 2.36
C TYR A 94 7.02 7.87 1.27
N PHE A 95 7.44 7.35 0.12
CA PHE A 95 6.53 7.00 -0.96
C PHE A 95 5.56 5.87 -0.54
N LYS A 96 6.06 4.80 0.09
CA LYS A 96 5.20 3.72 0.62
C LYS A 96 4.16 4.24 1.61
N ALA A 97 4.55 5.14 2.52
CA ALA A 97 3.63 5.71 3.50
C ALA A 97 2.57 6.60 2.85
N THR A 98 2.98 7.53 1.98
CA THR A 98 2.06 8.46 1.31
C THR A 98 1.09 7.74 0.38
N ASP A 99 1.59 6.81 -0.45
CA ASP A 99 0.78 6.04 -1.37
C ASP A 99 -0.13 5.04 -0.63
N GLY A 100 0.39 4.37 0.41
CA GLY A 100 -0.38 3.48 1.27
C GLY A 100 -1.53 4.19 2.01
N LEU A 101 -1.30 5.41 2.52
CA LEU A 101 -2.34 6.23 3.14
C LEU A 101 -3.41 6.65 2.12
N ARG A 102 -2.99 7.05 0.91
CA ARG A 102 -3.92 7.40 -0.17
C ARG A 102 -4.78 6.21 -0.58
N HIS A 103 -4.18 5.04 -0.80
CA HIS A 103 -4.90 3.81 -1.11
C HIS A 103 -5.90 3.44 -0.01
N SER A 104 -5.47 3.47 1.25
CA SER A 104 -6.34 3.20 2.39
C SER A 104 -7.55 4.13 2.41
N TYR A 105 -7.35 5.44 2.17
CA TYR A 105 -8.43 6.41 2.11
C TYR A 105 -9.39 6.14 0.95
N VAL A 106 -8.87 6.00 -0.28
CA VAL A 106 -9.68 5.80 -1.49
C VAL A 106 -10.52 4.53 -1.39
N PHE A 107 -9.91 3.40 -0.98
CA PHE A 107 -10.61 2.12 -0.91
C PHE A 107 -11.61 2.05 0.24
N THR A 108 -11.33 2.70 1.37
CA THR A 108 -12.29 2.81 2.47
C THR A 108 -13.52 3.62 2.05
N MET A 109 -13.32 4.68 1.26
CA MET A 109 -14.39 5.53 0.75
C MET A 109 -15.04 4.98 -0.53
N ARG A 110 -14.60 3.81 -1.02
CA ARG A 110 -15.04 3.20 -2.30
C ARG A 110 -14.93 4.14 -3.50
N GLY A 111 -13.87 4.95 -3.52
CA GLY A 111 -13.61 5.93 -4.56
C GLY A 111 -12.80 5.40 -5.75
N GLU A 112 -12.47 4.11 -5.76
CA GLU A 112 -11.69 3.49 -6.82
C GLU A 112 -12.47 3.36 -8.14
N PRO A 113 -11.88 3.72 -9.30
CA PRO A 113 -12.48 3.42 -10.60
C PRO A 113 -12.31 1.94 -10.94
N GLN A 114 -13.16 1.44 -11.86
CA GLN A 114 -13.04 0.06 -12.37
C GLN A 114 -11.69 -0.23 -13.04
N ALA A 115 -11.09 0.78 -13.68
CA ALA A 115 -9.75 0.71 -14.24
C ALA A 115 -8.86 1.72 -13.50
N MET A 116 -8.07 1.25 -12.54
CA MET A 116 -7.13 2.11 -11.82
C MET A 116 -5.94 2.44 -12.71
N LYS A 117 -5.62 3.74 -12.82
CA LYS A 117 -4.48 4.26 -13.56
C LYS A 117 -3.47 4.86 -12.58
N ALA A 118 -2.19 4.70 -12.89
CA ALA A 118 -1.12 5.33 -12.13
C ALA A 118 -1.24 6.86 -12.22
N ILE A 119 -1.16 7.53 -11.07
CA ILE A 119 -1.08 9.00 -11.02
C ILE A 119 0.30 9.46 -11.48
N PRO A 120 0.49 10.74 -11.87
CA PRO A 120 1.78 11.24 -12.38
C PRO A 120 2.99 10.93 -11.50
N ALA A 121 2.82 10.98 -10.17
CA ALA A 121 3.89 10.61 -9.24
C ALA A 121 4.30 9.14 -9.38
N SER A 122 3.33 8.22 -9.42
CA SER A 122 3.57 6.78 -9.60
C SER A 122 4.09 6.47 -11.00
N GLN A 123 3.61 7.15 -12.04
CA GLN A 123 4.11 6.98 -13.41
C GLN A 123 5.62 7.25 -13.50
N ARG A 124 6.10 8.33 -12.87
CA ARG A 124 7.54 8.65 -12.83
C ARG A 124 8.35 7.57 -12.12
N VAL A 125 7.86 7.08 -10.99
CA VAL A 125 8.52 5.99 -10.24
C VAL A 125 8.60 4.72 -11.09
N ILE A 126 7.48 4.33 -11.71
CA ILE A 126 7.41 3.14 -12.57
C ILE A 126 8.37 3.28 -13.76
N TYR A 127 8.35 4.42 -14.45
CA TYR A 127 9.24 4.67 -15.59
C TYR A 127 10.71 4.59 -15.20
N ASN A 128 11.10 5.27 -14.11
CA ASN A 128 12.47 5.24 -13.61
C ASN A 128 12.92 3.82 -13.25
N ASN A 129 12.00 3.01 -12.72
CA ASN A 129 12.28 1.61 -12.39
C ASN A 129 12.39 0.73 -13.64
N CYS A 130 11.61 0.98 -14.71
CA CYS A 130 11.81 0.35 -16.01
C CYS A 130 13.23 0.65 -16.52
N VAL A 131 13.62 1.93 -16.55
CA VAL A 131 14.93 2.36 -17.02
C VAL A 131 16.05 1.79 -16.16
N ARG A 132 15.91 1.80 -14.83
CA ARG A 132 16.91 1.25 -13.90
C ARG A 132 17.25 -0.20 -14.17
N CYS A 133 16.24 -1.05 -14.38
CA CYS A 133 16.47 -2.49 -14.61
C CYS A 133 16.87 -2.78 -16.07
N HIS A 134 16.40 -1.98 -17.01
CA HIS A 134 16.71 -2.12 -18.44
C HIS A 134 17.76 -1.12 -18.92
N ASP A 135 18.64 -0.65 -18.05
CA ASP A 135 19.55 0.48 -18.35
C ASP A 135 20.43 0.16 -19.56
N GLN A 136 21.15 -0.95 -19.54
CA GLN A 136 22.01 -1.41 -20.64
C GLN A 136 21.25 -1.51 -21.98
N LEU A 137 20.01 -1.99 -21.96
CA LEU A 137 19.19 -2.07 -23.18
C LEU A 137 18.89 -0.67 -23.73
N ASN A 138 18.58 0.27 -22.84
CA ASN A 138 18.21 1.64 -23.19
C ASN A 138 19.43 2.51 -23.54
N THR A 139 20.61 2.27 -22.96
CA THR A 139 21.80 3.12 -23.13
C THR A 139 22.80 2.58 -24.16
N ASP A 140 22.99 1.26 -24.21
CA ASP A 140 24.03 0.65 -25.05
C ASP A 140 23.47 0.06 -26.36
N MET A 141 22.27 -0.52 -26.30
CA MET A 141 21.72 -1.30 -27.41
C MET A 141 20.77 -0.47 -28.30
N VAL A 142 19.60 -0.13 -27.76
CA VAL A 142 18.52 0.49 -28.55
C VAL A 142 18.66 2.02 -28.55
N LYS A 143 19.33 2.58 -27.54
CA LYS A 143 19.56 4.04 -27.41
C LYS A 143 18.26 4.82 -27.47
N THR A 144 17.21 4.29 -26.85
CA THR A 144 15.91 4.93 -26.75
C THR A 144 16.09 6.22 -25.95
N GLY A 145 15.76 7.37 -26.51
CA GLY A 145 15.80 8.64 -25.79
C GLY A 145 15.05 8.52 -24.46
N LEU A 146 15.77 8.73 -23.35
CA LEU A 146 15.19 8.63 -22.01
C LEU A 146 14.39 9.90 -21.70
N LEU A 147 13.17 9.72 -21.21
CA LEU A 147 12.31 10.82 -20.79
C LEU A 147 12.73 11.30 -19.40
N ALA A 148 12.68 12.62 -19.18
CA ALA A 148 12.96 13.23 -17.89
C ALA A 148 11.68 13.77 -17.25
N GLY A 149 11.47 13.43 -15.97
CA GLY A 149 10.56 14.14 -15.07
C GLY A 149 9.12 14.31 -15.59
N ASN A 150 8.78 15.52 -16.03
CA ASN A 150 7.44 15.87 -16.51
C ASN A 150 7.12 15.28 -17.89
N GLN A 151 8.12 14.93 -18.70
CA GLN A 151 7.93 14.33 -20.02
C GLN A 151 7.26 12.96 -19.95
N ILE A 152 7.45 12.24 -18.83
CA ILE A 152 6.89 10.89 -18.60
C ILE A 152 5.36 10.91 -18.50
N SER A 153 4.79 12.04 -18.01
CA SER A 153 3.35 12.21 -17.82
C SER A 153 2.72 13.08 -18.92
N ASP A 154 3.48 13.41 -19.95
CA ASP A 154 3.03 14.22 -21.08
C ASP A 154 2.63 13.28 -22.23
N ASP A 155 1.36 13.36 -22.65
CA ASP A 155 0.78 12.51 -23.68
C ASP A 155 1.42 12.69 -25.08
N SER A 156 2.25 13.72 -25.27
CA SER A 156 3.03 13.91 -26.50
C SER A 156 4.30 13.04 -26.56
N ASN A 157 4.69 12.42 -25.45
CA ASN A 157 5.84 11.51 -25.37
C ASN A 157 5.38 10.06 -25.23
N PHE A 158 6.26 9.12 -25.59
CA PHE A 158 6.01 7.69 -25.45
C PHE A 158 6.84 7.12 -24.30
N ALA A 159 6.17 6.71 -23.23
CA ALA A 159 6.75 5.94 -22.14
C ALA A 159 6.90 4.45 -22.54
N CYS A 160 7.65 3.70 -21.73
CA CYS A 160 7.93 2.29 -21.98
C CYS A 160 6.65 1.47 -22.21
N TRP A 161 5.61 1.71 -21.39
CA TRP A 161 4.34 0.98 -21.44
C TRP A 161 3.43 1.38 -22.62
N ASP A 162 3.72 2.46 -23.35
CA ASP A 162 2.92 2.82 -24.53
C ASP A 162 3.16 1.86 -25.69
N CYS A 163 4.37 1.28 -25.76
CA CYS A 163 4.70 0.15 -26.62
C CYS A 163 4.56 -1.20 -25.88
N HIS A 164 5.10 -1.30 -24.66
CA HIS A 164 5.03 -2.51 -23.82
C HIS A 164 3.73 -2.61 -23.03
N ARG A 165 2.60 -2.54 -23.74
CA ARG A 165 1.25 -2.36 -23.18
C ARG A 165 0.79 -3.48 -22.25
N GLU A 166 1.38 -4.66 -22.34
CA GLU A 166 1.00 -5.82 -21.54
C GLU A 166 1.81 -5.98 -20.26
N VAL A 167 2.84 -5.17 -20.05
CA VAL A 167 3.72 -5.29 -18.88
C VAL A 167 3.20 -4.46 -17.69
N PRO A 168 3.18 -5.00 -16.45
CA PRO A 168 3.06 -6.42 -16.11
C PRO A 168 1.59 -6.87 -16.01
N HIS A 169 0.61 -5.97 -16.19
CA HIS A 169 -0.80 -6.26 -15.88
C HIS A 169 -1.70 -6.58 -17.10
N GLY A 170 -1.10 -6.90 -18.25
CA GLY A 170 -1.81 -7.45 -19.41
C GLY A 170 -2.65 -6.46 -20.23
N GLY A 171 -2.31 -5.18 -20.31
CA GLY A 171 -3.11 -4.15 -21.00
C GLY A 171 -3.90 -3.33 -20.00
N VAL A 172 -5.12 -2.91 -20.33
CA VAL A 172 -5.97 -2.18 -19.37
C VAL A 172 -6.38 -3.13 -18.24
N ALA A 173 -5.69 -3.02 -17.11
CA ALA A 173 -6.00 -3.77 -15.90
C ALA A 173 -7.24 -3.17 -15.23
N THR A 174 -8.23 -4.03 -14.95
CA THR A 174 -9.48 -3.64 -14.30
C THR A 174 -9.77 -4.56 -13.11
N LEU A 175 -10.63 -4.11 -12.21
CA LEU A 175 -11.07 -4.90 -11.05
C LEU A 175 -11.78 -6.20 -11.46
N SER A 176 -12.50 -6.18 -12.59
CA SER A 176 -13.25 -7.35 -13.09
C SER A 176 -12.48 -8.19 -14.10
N ARG A 177 -11.19 -7.92 -14.35
CA ARG A 177 -10.42 -8.63 -15.38
C ARG A 177 -10.19 -10.10 -15.04
N THR A 178 -10.03 -10.40 -13.75
CA THR A 178 -9.80 -11.76 -13.26
C THR A 178 -10.72 -12.04 -12.06
N PRO A 179 -12.04 -12.13 -12.30
CA PRO A 179 -13.04 -12.13 -11.22
C PRO A 179 -12.94 -13.34 -10.29
N ASN A 180 -12.31 -14.42 -10.75
CA ASN A 180 -12.09 -15.66 -10.00
C ASN A 180 -10.59 -15.99 -9.88
N ALA A 181 -9.72 -14.98 -9.89
CA ALA A 181 -8.31 -15.21 -9.66
C ALA A 181 -8.08 -15.86 -8.30
N ILE A 182 -7.40 -17.01 -8.28
CA ILE A 182 -6.97 -17.65 -7.04
C ILE A 182 -5.66 -16.98 -6.63
N THR A 183 -5.75 -15.98 -5.76
CA THR A 183 -4.59 -15.31 -5.16
C THR A 183 -4.34 -15.88 -3.75
N PRO A 184 -3.08 -15.92 -3.27
CA PRO A 184 -2.76 -16.38 -1.92
C PRO A 184 -3.16 -15.31 -0.89
N LEU A 185 -4.47 -15.14 -0.70
CA LEU A 185 -5.01 -14.16 0.22
C LEU A 185 -4.47 -14.36 1.65
N PRO A 186 -4.35 -13.28 2.44
CA PRO A 186 -3.85 -13.37 3.79
C PRO A 186 -4.70 -14.33 4.64
N LYS A 187 -4.04 -15.20 5.43
CA LYS A 187 -4.73 -16.15 6.33
C LYS A 187 -5.78 -15.45 7.20
N SER A 188 -6.86 -16.14 7.57
CA SER A 188 -7.88 -15.53 8.43
C SER A 188 -7.26 -14.95 9.73
N PRO A 189 -7.58 -13.71 10.11
CA PRO A 189 -7.13 -13.13 11.38
C PRO A 189 -7.89 -13.71 12.58
N VAL A 190 -8.88 -14.58 12.36
CA VAL A 190 -9.64 -15.24 13.43
C VAL A 190 -8.77 -16.30 14.09
N PRO A 191 -8.55 -16.23 15.42
CA PRO A 191 -7.83 -17.27 16.14
C PRO A 191 -8.45 -18.65 15.96
N GLU A 192 -7.61 -19.69 15.88
CA GLU A 192 -8.09 -21.07 15.66
C GLU A 192 -9.11 -21.54 16.69
N TRP A 193 -8.99 -21.09 17.95
CA TRP A 193 -9.93 -21.49 19.00
C TRP A 193 -11.37 -21.02 18.71
N ILE A 194 -11.54 -19.83 18.12
CA ILE A 194 -12.86 -19.33 17.69
C ILE A 194 -13.38 -20.14 16.51
N SER A 195 -12.50 -20.46 15.56
CA SER A 195 -12.84 -21.29 14.41
C SER A 195 -13.31 -22.69 14.83
N LYS A 196 -12.62 -23.32 15.79
CA LYS A 196 -12.96 -24.63 16.36
C LYS A 196 -14.28 -24.63 17.14
N LEU A 197 -14.65 -23.51 17.77
CA LEU A 197 -15.95 -23.37 18.42
C LEU A 197 -17.10 -23.29 17.41
N LYS A 198 -16.89 -22.57 16.29
CA LYS A 198 -17.91 -22.48 15.22
C LYS A 198 -18.11 -23.80 14.48
N SER A 199 -17.08 -24.62 14.31
CA SER A 199 -17.18 -25.90 13.59
C SER A 199 -17.77 -27.05 14.41
N LYS A 200 -18.03 -26.85 15.70
CA LYS A 200 -18.61 -27.85 16.61
C LYS A 200 -20.13 -27.75 16.76
N ASN A 201 -20.74 -26.70 16.19
CA ASN A 201 -22.18 -26.53 16.02
C ASN A 201 -22.57 -26.78 14.56
#